data_AF-A0A5U8V863-F1
#
_entry.id   AF-A0A5U8V863-F1
#
_cell.length_a   1.000
_cell.length_b   1.000
_cell.length_c   1.000
_cell.angle_alpha   90.00
_cell.angle_beta   90.00
_cell.angle_gamma   90.00
#
_symmetry.space_group_name_H-M   'P 1'
#
loop_
_entity.id
_entity.type
_entity.pdbx_description
1 polymer ?
#
loop_
_entity_poly.entity_id
_entity_poly.type
_entity_poly.pdbx_seq_one_letter_code
_entity_poly.pdbx_strand_id
1 'polypeptide(L)'
;MMSIAQVRSAGSAAGYYSDRDNYYVLGSMEERWAGKGAEQLGLQGTVDKEVFTRVLEGRLPDGADLSRQQDGGNKHRPGYDLTFSAPKSVSLMAMLAGDKRLTEAHNQAVDIAVRQVEALASTRVMTDGQSETVLTGNLVMALFNHDTSRDQEPQLHTHAVVVNVTQHDGEWKTLSSDKVGKTGFIENVYANQIAFGKIYRAVLKEKVEALGYETEVVGKHGMWEMPGVPVEAFSSRSQAIREAVGEDASLKSRDVAALDTRKSKQHVDPEVKMAEWMQTLKDTGFDISAYRESADRRAEIQAAQPVPSQEQPDIQQAVTQAIAGLSDRKVQFTYTDVLARTVGMLPPEAGVIEKARAGIDEAISREQLIPLDREKGLFTSGIHVLDELSVRALSSDIMKQNRVTVHPEKSVPRTGSYSDAVSVLAQDRPSLAIISGQGGAAGQRERVAELTMMAREQGREVQIIVADRRSQTNLKQDERLSGELITGRRQLQEGMLFSPGSTVIVDQGEKLSLKETLTLLDGAARHNVQVLITDSGQRTGTGSALMAMKEAGVNSYRWQGRQQTPATVISEPDRNVRYARLA
;
A
#
# COMPACT_ATOMS: atom_id res chain seq x y z
N MET A 1 8.13 -9.68 11.82
CA MET A 1 7.52 -9.63 10.46
C MET A 1 6.29 -10.53 10.48
N MET A 2 5.25 -10.24 9.68
CA MET A 2 4.13 -11.17 9.49
C MET A 2 4.11 -11.67 8.05
N SER A 3 4.09 -12.98 7.84
CA SER A 3 3.83 -13.62 6.54
C SER A 3 2.49 -14.35 6.57
N ILE A 4 1.90 -14.56 5.40
CA ILE A 4 0.57 -15.16 5.26
C ILE A 4 0.67 -16.34 4.30
N ALA A 5 0.23 -17.50 4.74
CA ALA A 5 0.12 -18.70 3.92
C ALA A 5 -1.27 -19.32 4.02
N GLN A 6 -1.69 -20.03 2.97
CA GLN A 6 -2.91 -20.83 3.02
C GLN A 6 -2.59 -22.23 3.55
N VAL A 7 -3.39 -22.71 4.51
CA VAL A 7 -3.27 -24.09 5.02
C VAL A 7 -3.83 -25.04 3.96
N ARG A 8 -2.98 -25.94 3.43
CA ARG A 8 -3.31 -26.78 2.26
C ARG A 8 -4.17 -28.00 2.60
N SER A 9 -3.95 -28.62 3.75
CA SER A 9 -4.66 -29.83 4.17
C SER A 9 -4.63 -29.95 5.69
N ALA A 10 -5.78 -30.30 6.29
CA ALA A 10 -5.94 -30.46 7.73
C ALA A 10 -5.02 -31.55 8.32
N GLY A 11 -5.01 -32.74 7.70
CA GLY A 11 -4.21 -33.88 8.18
C GLY A 11 -2.70 -33.64 8.12
N SER A 12 -2.20 -33.02 7.05
CA SER A 12 -0.77 -32.66 6.98
C SER A 12 -0.41 -31.49 7.89
N ALA A 13 -1.34 -30.56 8.11
CA ALA A 13 -1.11 -29.37 8.93
C ALA A 13 -0.95 -29.73 10.41
N ALA A 14 -1.83 -30.57 10.96
CA ALA A 14 -1.75 -30.98 12.36
C ALA A 14 -0.43 -31.70 12.68
N GLY A 15 0.04 -32.58 11.79
CA GLY A 15 1.35 -33.20 11.91
C GLY A 15 2.50 -32.20 11.77
N TYR A 16 2.40 -31.27 10.82
CA TYR A 16 3.45 -30.29 10.55
C TYR A 16 3.65 -29.29 11.70
N TYR A 17 2.57 -28.77 12.30
CA TYR A 17 2.69 -27.77 13.35
C TYR A 17 3.14 -28.38 14.67
N SER A 18 2.62 -29.56 15.04
CA SER A 18 2.91 -30.22 16.32
C SER A 18 4.21 -31.05 16.33
N ASP A 19 5.07 -30.93 15.31
CA ASP A 19 6.28 -31.75 15.21
C ASP A 19 7.37 -31.29 16.17
N ARG A 20 7.99 -32.23 16.90
CA ARG A 20 9.07 -32.00 17.88
C ARG A 20 10.27 -31.29 17.27
N ASP A 21 10.49 -31.50 15.97
CA ASP A 21 11.56 -30.87 15.20
C ASP A 21 11.42 -29.35 15.04
N ASN A 22 10.31 -28.76 15.51
CA ASN A 22 10.04 -27.34 15.34
C ASN A 22 10.27 -26.50 16.62
N TYR A 23 10.48 -27.11 17.79
CA TYR A 23 10.54 -26.40 19.08
C TYR A 23 11.59 -26.96 20.07
N TYR A 24 12.60 -27.67 19.56
CA TYR A 24 13.53 -28.41 20.41
C TYR A 24 14.41 -27.51 21.28
N VAL A 25 14.72 -26.29 20.85
CA VAL A 25 15.60 -25.34 21.56
C VAL A 25 14.87 -24.70 22.73
N LEU A 26 13.59 -24.38 22.53
CA LEU A 26 12.73 -23.83 23.56
C LEU A 26 12.38 -24.86 24.65
N GLY A 27 12.55 -26.16 24.34
CA GLY A 27 12.35 -27.27 25.28
C GLY A 27 10.88 -27.64 25.54
N SER A 28 9.94 -26.77 25.19
CA SER A 28 8.50 -27.03 25.22
C SER A 28 7.78 -26.27 24.12
N MET A 29 6.83 -26.92 23.47
CA MET A 29 5.92 -26.27 22.55
C MET A 29 4.89 -25.47 23.36
N GLU A 30 5.01 -24.14 23.37
CA GLU A 30 4.02 -23.26 24.00
C GLU A 30 2.80 -23.08 23.07
N GLU A 31 2.16 -24.20 22.72
CA GLU A 31 0.96 -24.21 21.90
C GLU A 31 -0.26 -23.79 22.71
N ARG A 32 -1.06 -22.87 22.14
CA ARG A 32 -2.24 -22.36 22.82
C ARG A 32 -3.36 -21.97 21.86
N TRP A 33 -4.60 -22.12 22.32
CA TRP A 33 -5.77 -21.53 21.67
C TRP A 33 -5.84 -20.01 21.89
N ALA A 34 -6.36 -19.30 20.90
CA ALA A 34 -6.59 -17.86 20.95
C ALA A 34 -7.85 -17.46 20.18
N GLY A 35 -8.42 -16.32 20.57
CA GLY A 35 -9.61 -15.73 19.96
C GLY A 35 -10.90 -16.05 20.72
N LYS A 36 -11.86 -15.13 20.66
CA LYS A 36 -13.18 -15.23 21.29
C LYS A 36 -13.96 -16.42 20.77
N GLY A 37 -13.77 -16.81 19.51
CA GLY A 37 -14.40 -18.01 18.95
C GLY A 37 -13.87 -19.29 19.59
N ALA A 38 -12.58 -19.36 19.91
CA ALA A 38 -12.00 -20.49 20.63
C ALA A 38 -12.56 -20.56 22.07
N GLU A 39 -12.65 -19.41 22.75
CA GLU A 39 -13.24 -19.32 24.09
C GLU A 39 -14.70 -19.79 24.11
N GLN A 40 -15.52 -19.42 23.11
CA GLN A 40 -16.91 -19.86 22.97
C GLN A 40 -17.05 -21.37 22.77
N LEU A 41 -16.09 -22.01 22.10
CA LEU A 41 -16.02 -23.46 21.91
C LEU A 41 -15.43 -24.20 23.11
N GLY A 42 -15.06 -23.49 24.19
CA GLY A 42 -14.38 -24.07 25.35
C GLY A 42 -12.94 -24.51 25.06
N LEU A 43 -12.34 -24.03 23.97
CA LEU A 43 -10.97 -24.34 23.57
C LEU A 43 -10.02 -23.37 24.28
N GLN A 44 -9.40 -23.83 25.38
CA GLN A 44 -8.46 -23.05 26.19
C GLN A 44 -7.20 -23.87 26.48
N GLY A 45 -6.08 -23.17 26.68
CA GLY A 45 -4.80 -23.81 26.98
C GLY A 45 -4.23 -24.58 25.79
N THR A 46 -3.65 -25.74 26.06
CA THR A 46 -2.92 -26.58 25.09
C THR A 46 -3.81 -27.04 23.92
N VAL A 47 -3.21 -27.15 22.74
CA VAL A 47 -3.90 -27.54 21.51
C VAL A 47 -3.86 -29.05 21.34
N ASP A 48 -4.98 -29.73 21.62
CA ASP A 48 -5.10 -31.15 21.31
C ASP A 48 -5.07 -31.38 19.79
N LYS A 49 -4.22 -32.31 19.34
CA LYS A 49 -3.97 -32.57 17.91
C LYS A 49 -5.19 -33.10 17.17
N GLU A 50 -5.98 -33.96 17.80
CA GLU A 50 -7.17 -34.55 17.19
C GLU A 50 -8.29 -33.52 17.08
N VAL A 51 -8.50 -32.72 18.15
CA VAL A 51 -9.42 -31.58 18.15
C VAL A 51 -9.02 -30.57 17.09
N PHE A 52 -7.75 -30.18 17.03
CA PHE A 52 -7.23 -29.24 16.03
C PHE A 52 -7.44 -29.74 14.60
N THR A 53 -7.16 -31.02 14.35
CA THR A 53 -7.40 -31.64 13.03
C THR A 53 -8.87 -31.55 12.64
N ARG A 54 -9.79 -31.92 13.55
CA ARG A 54 -11.25 -31.86 13.29
C ARG A 54 -11.74 -30.43 13.05
N VAL A 55 -11.26 -29.48 13.84
CA VAL A 55 -11.62 -28.07 13.69
C VAL A 55 -11.15 -27.52 12.33
N LEU A 56 -9.96 -27.91 11.86
CA LEU A 56 -9.49 -27.60 10.49
C LEU A 56 -10.30 -28.30 9.38
N GLU A 57 -10.98 -29.40 9.67
CA GLU A 57 -11.93 -30.03 8.73
C GLU A 57 -13.31 -29.35 8.74
N GLY A 58 -13.51 -28.35 9.61
CA GLY A 58 -14.80 -27.68 9.80
C GLY A 58 -15.73 -28.38 10.78
N ARG A 59 -15.23 -29.32 11.59
CA ARG A 59 -16.00 -30.04 12.62
C ARG A 59 -15.69 -29.49 14.00
N LEU A 60 -16.67 -28.82 14.61
CA LEU A 60 -16.49 -28.06 15.84
C LEU A 60 -16.84 -28.87 17.10
N PRO A 61 -16.23 -28.57 18.26
CA PRO A 61 -16.47 -29.28 19.51
C PRO A 61 -17.92 -29.20 20.03
N ASP A 62 -18.67 -28.17 19.67
CA ASP A 62 -20.07 -27.96 20.03
C ASP A 62 -21.05 -28.76 19.15
N GLY A 63 -20.53 -29.52 18.19
CA GLY A 63 -21.30 -30.37 17.28
C GLY A 63 -21.62 -29.73 15.93
N ALA A 64 -21.28 -28.46 15.70
CA ALA A 64 -21.45 -27.84 14.39
C ALA A 64 -20.49 -28.44 13.34
N ASP A 65 -20.99 -28.64 12.12
CA ASP A 65 -20.23 -29.23 11.02
C ASP A 65 -20.37 -28.38 9.74
N LEU A 66 -19.27 -27.72 9.35
CA LEU A 66 -19.12 -26.93 8.13
C LEU A 66 -18.38 -27.69 7.02
N SER A 67 -18.13 -28.99 7.22
CA SER A 67 -17.50 -29.83 6.21
C SER A 67 -18.44 -30.02 5.01
N ARG A 68 -17.86 -30.11 3.82
CA ARG A 68 -18.61 -30.34 2.58
C ARG A 68 -17.94 -31.44 1.78
N GLN A 69 -18.48 -32.65 1.88
CA GLN A 69 -17.99 -33.80 1.12
C GLN A 69 -18.42 -33.69 -0.34
N GLN A 70 -17.46 -33.61 -1.26
CA GLN A 70 -17.71 -33.59 -2.69
C GLN A 70 -16.49 -34.16 -3.43
N ASP A 71 -16.72 -35.02 -4.42
CA ASP A 71 -15.67 -35.69 -5.22
C ASP A 71 -14.66 -36.49 -4.37
N GLY A 72 -15.12 -37.12 -3.28
CA GLY A 72 -14.27 -37.91 -2.39
C GLY A 72 -13.36 -37.12 -1.45
N GLY A 73 -13.55 -35.80 -1.34
CA GLY A 73 -12.79 -34.95 -0.42
C GLY A 73 -13.63 -33.85 0.22
N ASN A 74 -13.14 -33.34 1.36
CA ASN A 74 -13.74 -32.19 2.02
C ASN A 74 -13.37 -30.90 1.27
N LYS A 75 -14.36 -30.15 0.77
CA LYS A 75 -14.15 -28.85 0.11
C LYS A 75 -14.02 -27.69 1.11
N HIS A 76 -14.25 -27.92 2.40
CA HIS A 76 -13.98 -26.94 3.44
C HIS A 76 -12.50 -26.54 3.38
N ARG A 77 -12.22 -25.24 3.32
CA ARG A 77 -10.85 -24.73 3.36
C ARG A 77 -10.38 -24.74 4.81
N PRO A 78 -9.23 -25.35 5.14
CA PRO A 78 -8.82 -25.46 6.54
C PRO A 78 -8.62 -24.14 7.26
N GLY A 79 -8.05 -23.15 6.57
CA GLY A 79 -7.77 -21.85 7.16
C GLY A 79 -6.52 -21.19 6.59
N TYR A 80 -5.97 -20.28 7.38
CA TYR A 80 -4.85 -19.43 7.04
C TYR A 80 -3.81 -19.47 8.14
N ASP A 81 -2.54 -19.44 7.76
CA ASP A 81 -1.40 -19.39 8.66
C ASP A 81 -0.81 -17.99 8.62
N LEU A 82 -0.88 -17.29 9.75
CA LEU A 82 -0.27 -15.99 9.96
C LEU A 82 0.99 -16.19 10.78
N THR A 83 2.14 -16.21 10.12
CA THR A 83 3.41 -16.46 10.80
C THR A 83 4.04 -15.15 11.26
N PHE A 84 4.17 -14.98 12.57
CA PHE A 84 4.84 -13.84 13.20
C PHE A 84 6.28 -14.22 13.54
N SER A 85 7.24 -13.70 12.77
CA SER A 85 8.66 -13.94 13.00
C SER A 85 9.31 -12.79 13.77
N ALA A 86 10.00 -13.11 14.86
CA ALA A 86 10.78 -12.17 15.64
C ALA A 86 12.00 -11.64 14.85
N PRO A 87 12.53 -10.46 15.22
CA PRO A 87 13.86 -10.03 14.77
C PRO A 87 14.91 -11.10 15.07
N LYS A 88 15.97 -11.15 14.25
CA LYS A 88 16.98 -12.20 14.39
C LYS A 88 17.74 -12.06 15.71
N SER A 89 18.05 -10.83 16.12
CA SER A 89 18.71 -10.54 17.40
C SER A 89 17.88 -11.03 18.60
N VAL A 90 16.56 -10.83 18.58
CA VAL A 90 15.65 -11.36 19.61
C VAL A 90 15.70 -12.89 19.63
N SER A 91 15.68 -13.54 18.46
CA SER A 91 15.77 -15.00 18.36
C SER A 91 17.09 -15.53 18.95
N LEU A 92 18.22 -14.86 18.66
CA LEU A 92 19.54 -15.21 19.19
C LEU A 92 19.59 -15.07 20.70
N MET A 93 19.14 -13.94 21.25
CA MET A 93 19.15 -13.72 22.69
C MET A 93 18.18 -14.65 23.44
N ALA A 94 17.00 -14.92 22.88
CA ALA A 94 16.04 -15.85 23.48
C ALA A 94 16.59 -17.28 23.55
N MET A 95 17.23 -17.75 22.48
CA MET A 95 17.66 -19.15 22.34
C MET A 95 19.07 -19.43 22.87
N LEU A 96 20.05 -18.62 22.47
CA LEU A 96 21.46 -18.86 22.81
C LEU A 96 21.82 -18.29 24.18
N ALA A 97 21.20 -17.18 24.61
CA ALA A 97 21.38 -16.66 25.97
C ALA A 97 20.43 -17.33 26.99
N GLY A 98 19.49 -18.14 26.51
CA GLY A 98 18.44 -18.77 27.30
C GLY A 98 17.51 -17.78 28.00
N ASP A 99 17.37 -16.54 27.50
CA ASP A 99 16.50 -15.55 28.12
C ASP A 99 15.03 -15.75 27.74
N LYS A 100 14.34 -16.57 28.54
CA LYS A 100 12.92 -16.88 28.36
C LYS A 100 12.00 -15.66 28.45
N ARG A 101 12.44 -14.54 29.05
CA ARG A 101 11.66 -13.28 29.11
C ARG A 101 11.40 -12.73 27.71
N LEU A 102 12.32 -12.95 26.77
CA LEU A 102 12.16 -12.56 25.37
C LEU A 102 11.14 -13.42 24.62
N THR A 103 11.08 -14.72 24.93
CA THR A 103 10.03 -15.62 24.41
C THR A 103 8.65 -15.20 24.91
N GLU A 104 8.55 -14.84 26.19
CA GLU A 104 7.31 -14.33 26.77
C GLU A 104 6.91 -12.97 26.18
N ALA A 105 7.87 -12.05 26.00
CA ALA A 105 7.64 -10.78 25.30
C ALA A 105 7.12 -11.01 23.87
N HIS A 106 7.67 -12.00 23.16
CA HIS A 106 7.20 -12.44 21.85
C HIS A 106 5.77 -12.97 21.89
N ASN A 107 5.44 -13.84 22.84
CA ASN A 107 4.08 -14.37 23.01
C ASN A 107 3.05 -13.26 23.22
N GLN A 108 3.33 -12.34 24.13
CA GLN A 108 2.43 -11.23 24.42
C GLN A 108 2.28 -10.30 23.20
N ALA A 109 3.35 -10.08 22.44
CA ALA A 109 3.29 -9.32 21.20
C ALA A 109 2.44 -10.01 20.12
N VAL A 110 2.54 -11.34 20.00
CA VAL A 110 1.68 -12.13 19.11
C VAL A 110 0.23 -12.05 19.55
N ASP A 111 -0.06 -12.22 20.84
CA ASP A 111 -1.43 -12.17 21.38
C ASP A 111 -2.11 -10.83 21.08
N ILE A 112 -1.39 -9.71 21.24
CA ILE A 112 -1.91 -8.39 20.89
C ILE A 112 -2.14 -8.26 19.38
N ALA A 113 -1.21 -8.76 18.56
CA ALA A 113 -1.34 -8.69 17.10
C ALA A 113 -2.51 -9.54 16.58
N VAL A 114 -2.71 -10.77 17.08
CA VAL A 114 -3.80 -11.64 16.63
C VAL A 114 -5.18 -11.14 17.09
N ARG A 115 -5.27 -10.43 18.22
CA ARG A 115 -6.52 -9.72 18.61
C ARG A 115 -6.89 -8.64 17.59
N GLN A 116 -5.91 -7.94 17.01
CA GLN A 116 -6.18 -6.98 15.94
C GLN A 116 -6.64 -7.68 14.66
N VAL A 117 -6.11 -8.86 14.35
CA VAL A 117 -6.60 -9.69 13.23
C VAL A 117 -8.05 -10.13 13.46
N GLU A 118 -8.38 -10.54 14.69
CA GLU A 118 -9.74 -10.94 15.08
C GLU A 118 -10.78 -9.82 14.89
N ALA A 119 -10.41 -8.55 15.09
CA ALA A 119 -11.28 -7.41 14.82
C ALA A 119 -11.66 -7.25 13.33
N LEU A 120 -10.97 -7.95 12.42
CA LEU A 120 -11.31 -7.99 10.98
C LEU A 120 -12.17 -9.21 10.61
N ALA A 121 -12.42 -10.13 11.55
CA ALA A 121 -13.22 -11.33 11.31
C ALA A 121 -14.58 -10.94 10.71
N SER A 122 -14.90 -11.58 9.59
CA SER A 122 -16.14 -11.35 8.87
C SER A 122 -16.60 -12.62 8.18
N THR A 123 -17.90 -12.71 7.95
CA THR A 123 -18.54 -13.76 7.17
C THR A 123 -19.40 -13.16 6.06
N ARG A 124 -19.83 -14.02 5.14
CA ARG A 124 -20.71 -13.65 4.03
C ARG A 124 -22.13 -14.02 4.42
N VAL A 125 -23.04 -13.04 4.34
CA VAL A 125 -24.47 -13.24 4.57
C VAL A 125 -25.21 -12.99 3.26
N MET A 126 -26.33 -13.68 3.05
CA MET A 126 -27.27 -13.36 1.98
C MET A 126 -28.52 -12.76 2.59
N THR A 127 -28.83 -11.54 2.17
CA THR A 127 -30.00 -10.77 2.60
C THR A 127 -30.73 -10.35 1.33
N ASP A 128 -31.99 -10.76 1.18
CA ASP A 128 -32.84 -10.48 0.00
C ASP A 128 -32.21 -10.84 -1.37
N GLY A 129 -31.45 -11.94 -1.42
CA GLY A 129 -30.78 -12.42 -2.63
C GLY A 129 -29.52 -11.63 -3.03
N GLN A 130 -29.17 -10.59 -2.28
CA GLN A 130 -27.89 -9.91 -2.37
C GLN A 130 -26.96 -10.44 -1.29
N SER A 131 -25.66 -10.43 -1.59
CA SER A 131 -24.69 -10.97 -0.66
C SER A 131 -23.75 -9.90 -0.16
N GLU A 132 -23.69 -9.79 1.16
CA GLU A 132 -22.93 -8.78 1.89
C GLU A 132 -21.88 -9.44 2.80
N THR A 133 -20.82 -8.69 3.10
CA THR A 133 -19.79 -9.09 4.07
C THR A 133 -20.07 -8.40 5.39
N VAL A 134 -20.28 -9.17 6.47
CA VAL A 134 -20.61 -8.66 7.80
C VAL A 134 -19.49 -9.02 8.77
N LEU A 135 -19.08 -8.06 9.61
CA LEU A 135 -18.09 -8.29 10.66
C LEU A 135 -18.68 -9.14 11.78
N THR A 136 -17.92 -10.13 12.24
CA THR A 136 -18.29 -11.05 13.32
C THR A 136 -17.44 -10.83 14.57
N GLY A 137 -16.21 -10.33 14.42
CA GLY A 137 -15.34 -9.96 15.53
C GLY A 137 -14.90 -11.14 16.42
N ASN A 138 -14.95 -12.37 15.91
CA ASN A 138 -14.51 -13.57 16.62
C ASN A 138 -13.81 -14.56 15.67
N LEU A 139 -12.69 -15.12 16.11
CA LEU A 139 -11.93 -16.16 15.40
C LEU A 139 -11.65 -17.35 16.32
N VAL A 140 -11.44 -18.51 15.70
CA VAL A 140 -10.82 -19.67 16.34
C VAL A 140 -9.39 -19.76 15.81
N MET A 141 -8.39 -19.58 16.69
CA MET A 141 -6.98 -19.58 16.32
C MET A 141 -6.18 -20.55 17.20
N ALA A 142 -5.23 -21.26 16.60
CA ALA A 142 -4.23 -22.04 17.32
C ALA A 142 -2.85 -21.42 17.08
N LEU A 143 -2.12 -21.13 18.15
CA LEU A 143 -0.82 -20.50 18.13
C LEU A 143 0.25 -21.56 18.42
N PHE A 144 1.21 -21.73 17.52
CA PHE A 144 2.30 -22.69 17.67
C PHE A 144 3.65 -21.97 17.59
N ASN A 145 4.42 -22.00 18.68
CA ASN A 145 5.76 -21.41 18.73
C ASN A 145 6.79 -22.38 18.15
N HIS A 146 7.53 -21.91 17.16
CA HIS A 146 8.64 -22.60 16.53
C HIS A 146 9.93 -21.78 16.66
N ASP A 147 11.09 -22.44 16.62
CA ASP A 147 12.39 -21.83 16.96
C ASP A 147 13.44 -21.89 15.84
N THR A 148 13.17 -22.61 14.76
CA THR A 148 14.17 -22.91 13.74
C THR A 148 13.70 -22.50 12.35
N SER A 149 14.59 -21.87 11.60
CA SER A 149 14.38 -21.58 10.18
C SER A 149 14.47 -22.86 9.35
N ARG A 150 14.08 -22.80 8.07
CA ARG A 150 14.29 -23.91 7.13
C ARG A 150 15.75 -24.26 6.90
N ASP A 151 16.64 -23.27 7.06
CA ASP A 151 18.09 -23.46 6.97
C ASP A 151 18.70 -23.84 8.34
N GLN A 152 17.84 -24.19 9.31
CA GLN A 152 18.22 -24.65 10.65
C GLN A 152 19.03 -23.61 11.44
N GLU A 153 18.64 -22.34 11.29
CA GLU A 153 19.18 -21.22 12.08
C GLU A 153 18.15 -20.79 13.15
N PRO A 154 18.59 -20.12 14.23
CA PRO A 154 17.70 -19.54 15.23
C PRO A 154 16.69 -18.59 14.60
N GLN A 155 15.40 -18.89 14.74
CA GLN A 155 14.32 -18.04 14.26
C GLN A 155 13.07 -18.26 15.11
N LEU A 156 12.88 -17.42 16.12
CA LEU A 156 11.67 -17.46 16.93
C LEU A 156 10.50 -16.97 16.08
N HIS A 157 9.48 -17.81 15.93
CA HIS A 157 8.26 -17.44 15.23
C HIS A 157 7.05 -18.16 15.77
N THR A 158 5.88 -17.55 15.61
CA THR A 158 4.60 -18.19 15.94
C THR A 158 3.79 -18.38 14.67
N HIS A 159 3.36 -19.60 14.42
CA HIS A 159 2.30 -19.90 13.46
C HIS A 159 0.95 -19.66 14.14
N ALA A 160 0.31 -18.54 13.82
CA ALA A 160 -1.06 -18.27 14.22
C ALA A 160 -2.01 -18.83 13.16
N VAL A 161 -2.44 -20.08 13.36
CA VAL A 161 -3.34 -20.78 12.44
C VAL A 161 -4.77 -20.34 12.71
N VAL A 162 -5.30 -19.51 11.83
CA VAL A 162 -6.69 -19.05 11.82
C VAL A 162 -7.54 -20.10 11.12
N VAL A 163 -8.44 -20.72 11.87
CA VAL A 163 -9.40 -21.70 11.34
C VAL A 163 -10.46 -20.95 10.52
N ASN A 164 -10.92 -21.54 9.41
CA ASN A 164 -11.92 -20.93 8.53
C ASN A 164 -13.36 -21.02 9.09
N VAL A 165 -13.56 -20.59 10.33
CA VAL A 165 -14.85 -20.54 11.01
C VAL A 165 -14.98 -19.26 11.82
N THR A 166 -16.19 -18.74 11.89
CA THR A 166 -16.56 -17.61 12.74
C THR A 166 -18.06 -17.69 13.07
N GLN A 167 -18.46 -17.23 14.24
CA GLN A 167 -19.85 -17.25 14.68
C GLN A 167 -20.55 -15.94 14.29
N HIS A 168 -21.76 -16.06 13.76
CA HIS A 168 -22.66 -14.94 13.47
C HIS A 168 -24.10 -15.36 13.77
N ASP A 169 -24.79 -14.59 14.62
CA ASP A 169 -26.18 -14.82 15.04
C ASP A 169 -26.45 -16.25 15.56
N GLY A 170 -25.50 -16.80 16.33
CA GLY A 170 -25.60 -18.14 16.91
C GLY A 170 -25.26 -19.30 15.95
N GLU A 171 -24.98 -19.01 14.68
CA GLU A 171 -24.55 -19.99 13.69
C GLU A 171 -23.06 -19.86 13.38
N TRP A 172 -22.40 -20.99 13.17
CA TRP A 172 -21.04 -21.01 12.64
C TRP A 172 -21.05 -20.93 11.12
N LYS A 173 -20.28 -19.98 10.58
CA LYS A 173 -20.11 -19.75 9.14
C LYS A 173 -18.63 -19.71 8.78
N THR A 174 -18.34 -19.83 7.49
CA THR A 174 -16.96 -19.68 6.99
C THR A 174 -16.55 -18.21 6.94
N LEU A 175 -15.24 -17.93 7.05
CA LEU A 175 -14.73 -16.57 6.87
C LEU A 175 -15.00 -16.08 5.45
N SER A 176 -15.28 -14.78 5.33
CA SER A 176 -15.61 -14.14 4.06
C SER A 176 -14.39 -14.12 3.12
N SER A 177 -14.67 -14.27 1.82
CA SER A 177 -13.70 -14.00 0.77
C SER A 177 -14.42 -13.30 -0.36
N ASP A 178 -13.86 -12.18 -0.80
CA ASP A 178 -14.37 -11.40 -1.92
C ASP A 178 -13.18 -10.95 -2.77
N LYS A 179 -12.92 -11.71 -3.83
CA LYS A 179 -11.81 -11.41 -4.75
C LYS A 179 -12.06 -10.20 -5.64
N VAL A 180 -13.31 -9.75 -5.77
CA VAL A 180 -13.71 -8.67 -6.67
C VAL A 180 -13.65 -7.34 -5.94
N GLY A 181 -14.45 -7.18 -4.89
CA GLY A 181 -14.51 -5.96 -4.06
C GLY A 181 -13.39 -5.89 -3.01
N LYS A 182 -12.68 -7.00 -2.75
CA LYS A 182 -11.62 -7.10 -1.73
C LYS A 182 -12.12 -6.77 -0.32
N THR A 183 -13.39 -7.01 -0.06
CA THR A 183 -14.04 -6.73 1.23
C THR A 183 -13.94 -7.89 2.22
N GLY A 184 -13.53 -9.07 1.77
CA GLY A 184 -13.45 -10.29 2.58
C GLY A 184 -12.35 -10.27 3.64
N PHE A 185 -12.41 -11.22 4.58
CA PHE A 185 -11.49 -11.33 5.71
C PHE A 185 -10.03 -11.40 5.25
N ILE A 186 -9.70 -12.40 4.43
CA ILE A 186 -8.32 -12.64 4.04
C ILE A 186 -7.77 -11.52 3.15
N GLU A 187 -8.59 -10.94 2.28
CA GLU A 187 -8.20 -9.80 1.45
C GLU A 187 -7.85 -8.58 2.32
N ASN A 188 -8.60 -8.33 3.40
CA ASN A 188 -8.28 -7.31 4.40
C ASN A 188 -6.98 -7.63 5.15
N VAL A 189 -6.74 -8.89 5.53
CA VAL A 189 -5.50 -9.31 6.20
C VAL A 189 -4.28 -9.08 5.29
N TYR A 190 -4.37 -9.42 4.00
CA TYR A 190 -3.31 -9.13 3.02
C TYR A 190 -3.07 -7.63 2.85
N ALA A 191 -4.12 -6.82 2.72
CA ALA A 191 -3.98 -5.37 2.58
C ALA A 191 -3.32 -4.71 3.82
N ASN A 192 -3.54 -5.29 5.00
CA ASN A 192 -3.00 -4.81 6.27
C ASN A 192 -1.76 -5.58 6.76
N GLN A 193 -1.15 -6.44 5.93
CA GLN A 193 -0.05 -7.31 6.33
C GLN A 193 1.12 -6.53 6.97
N ILE A 194 1.51 -5.41 6.35
CA ILE A 194 2.59 -4.56 6.86
C ILE A 194 2.19 -3.90 8.18
N ALA A 195 0.92 -3.51 8.33
CA ALA A 195 0.39 -2.90 9.54
C ALA A 195 0.40 -3.89 10.71
N PHE A 196 -0.11 -5.11 10.53
CA PHE A 196 -0.02 -6.17 11.55
C PHE A 196 1.41 -6.50 11.92
N GLY A 197 2.30 -6.60 10.92
CA GLY A 197 3.73 -6.81 11.16
C GLY A 197 4.39 -5.66 11.94
N LYS A 198 3.95 -4.42 11.73
CA LYS A 198 4.40 -3.25 12.52
C LYS A 198 3.87 -3.31 13.95
N ILE A 199 2.59 -3.65 14.13
CA ILE A 199 1.95 -3.78 15.45
C ILE A 199 2.71 -4.77 16.31
N TYR A 200 2.87 -5.99 15.80
CA TYR A 200 3.67 -7.02 16.46
C TYR A 200 5.09 -6.54 16.82
N ARG A 201 5.82 -5.95 15.85
CA ARG A 201 7.22 -5.53 16.08
C ARG A 201 7.35 -4.42 17.12
N ALA A 202 6.40 -3.52 17.20
CA ALA A 202 6.49 -2.40 18.11
C ALA A 202 6.08 -2.76 19.53
N VAL A 203 5.05 -3.60 19.69
CA VAL A 203 4.72 -4.19 20.99
C VAL A 203 5.88 -5.03 21.50
N LEU A 204 6.52 -5.82 20.62
CA LEU A 204 7.72 -6.56 20.98
C LEU A 204 8.86 -5.61 21.37
N LYS A 205 9.08 -4.53 20.62
CA LYS A 205 10.10 -3.53 20.91
C LYS A 205 9.92 -2.94 22.31
N GLU A 206 8.72 -2.47 22.64
CA GLU A 206 8.41 -1.91 23.96
C GLU A 206 8.73 -2.89 25.09
N LYS A 207 8.32 -4.15 24.94
CA LYS A 207 8.59 -5.20 25.94
C LYS A 207 10.08 -5.53 26.05
N VAL A 208 10.79 -5.56 24.93
CA VAL A 208 12.23 -5.81 24.88
C VAL A 208 13.01 -4.66 25.51
N GLU A 209 12.63 -3.41 25.24
CA GLU A 209 13.23 -2.22 25.84
C GLU A 209 12.93 -2.14 27.35
N ALA A 210 11.75 -2.56 27.79
CA ALA A 210 11.42 -2.69 29.21
C ALA A 210 12.26 -3.75 29.94
N LEU A 211 12.81 -4.73 29.22
CA LEU A 211 13.79 -5.68 29.74
C LEU A 211 15.23 -5.13 29.73
N GLY A 212 15.41 -3.86 29.34
CA GLY A 212 16.70 -3.17 29.31
C GLY A 212 17.54 -3.44 28.07
N TYR A 213 16.98 -4.08 27.04
CA TYR A 213 17.66 -4.21 25.74
C TYR A 213 17.54 -2.92 24.93
N GLU A 214 18.60 -2.55 24.23
CA GLU A 214 18.56 -1.43 23.29
C GLU A 214 18.09 -1.91 21.92
N THR A 215 17.45 -1.04 21.15
CA THR A 215 17.01 -1.36 19.78
C THR A 215 17.35 -0.25 18.80
N GLU A 216 17.72 -0.63 17.58
CA GLU A 216 17.98 0.30 16.49
C GLU A 216 17.21 -0.09 15.22
N VAL A 217 16.76 0.91 14.46
CA VAL A 217 16.02 0.69 13.20
C VAL A 217 17.01 0.42 12.08
N VAL A 218 17.04 -0.82 11.60
CA VAL A 218 17.98 -1.28 10.55
C VAL A 218 17.31 -1.50 9.19
N GLY A 219 16.00 -1.27 9.06
CA GLY A 219 15.29 -1.51 7.81
C GLY A 219 13.97 -0.77 7.64
N LYS A 220 13.38 -0.92 6.44
CA LYS A 220 12.11 -0.29 6.07
C LYS A 220 10.96 -0.79 6.96
N HIS A 221 9.90 0.02 7.06
CA HIS A 221 8.65 -0.33 7.76
C HIS A 221 8.81 -0.67 9.25
N GLY A 222 9.81 -0.10 9.93
CA GLY A 222 10.04 -0.31 11.36
C GLY A 222 10.63 -1.70 11.65
N MET A 223 11.48 -2.21 10.77
CA MET A 223 12.34 -3.35 11.07
C MET A 223 13.50 -2.86 11.95
N TRP A 224 13.71 -3.52 13.07
CA TRP A 224 14.71 -3.17 14.07
C TRP A 224 15.44 -4.42 14.55
N GLU A 225 16.66 -4.24 15.02
CA GLU A 225 17.48 -5.28 15.65
C GLU A 225 18.15 -4.69 16.91
N MET A 226 18.69 -5.54 17.77
CA MET A 226 19.50 -5.10 18.92
C MET A 226 20.94 -4.77 18.45
N PRO A 227 21.47 -3.58 18.79
CA PRO A 227 22.80 -3.18 18.34
C PRO A 227 23.87 -4.10 18.92
N GLY A 228 24.86 -4.44 18.09
CA GLY A 228 26.01 -5.28 18.45
C GLY A 228 25.77 -6.79 18.39
N VAL A 229 24.52 -7.26 18.26
CA VAL A 229 24.23 -8.69 18.11
C VAL A 229 24.56 -9.15 16.67
N PRO A 230 25.31 -10.26 16.47
CA PRO A 230 25.82 -10.66 15.15
C PRO A 230 24.75 -11.35 14.27
N VAL A 231 23.77 -10.57 13.81
CA VAL A 231 22.62 -11.04 13.02
C VAL A 231 23.03 -11.68 11.68
N GLU A 232 24.03 -11.15 11.00
CA GLU A 232 24.45 -11.61 9.67
C GLU A 232 25.01 -13.05 9.68
N ALA A 233 25.61 -13.48 10.78
CA ALA A 233 26.15 -14.84 10.93
C ALA A 233 25.06 -15.93 10.95
N PHE A 234 23.81 -15.55 11.21
CA PHE A 234 22.66 -16.45 11.34
C PHE A 234 21.52 -16.08 10.39
N SER A 235 21.85 -15.48 9.24
CA SER A 235 20.88 -14.97 8.25
C SER A 235 21.11 -15.51 6.83
N SER A 236 21.69 -16.72 6.71
CA SER A 236 22.02 -17.33 5.41
C SER A 236 20.81 -17.45 4.50
N ARG A 237 19.61 -17.72 5.05
CA ARG A 237 18.36 -17.77 4.27
C ARG A 237 18.07 -16.47 3.54
N SER A 238 18.17 -15.35 4.26
CA SER A 238 17.89 -14.01 3.74
C SER A 238 18.92 -13.60 2.69
N GLN A 239 20.18 -13.96 2.92
CA GLN A 239 21.27 -13.75 1.97
C GLN A 239 21.03 -14.53 0.66
N ALA A 240 20.70 -15.82 0.75
CA ALA A 240 20.41 -16.65 -0.43
C ALA A 240 19.21 -16.13 -1.26
N ILE A 241 18.15 -15.63 -0.61
CA ILE A 241 17.02 -15.01 -1.34
C ILE A 241 17.49 -13.75 -2.06
N ARG A 242 18.23 -12.89 -1.36
CA ARG A 242 18.73 -11.63 -1.91
C ARG A 242 19.69 -11.85 -3.08
N GLU A 243 20.59 -12.83 -2.99
CA GLU A 243 21.48 -13.23 -4.07
C GLU A 243 20.72 -13.73 -5.29
N ALA A 244 19.62 -14.46 -5.09
CA ALA A 244 18.83 -15.03 -6.17
C ALA A 244 18.02 -13.98 -6.97
N VAL A 245 17.50 -12.92 -6.32
CA VAL A 245 16.61 -11.93 -6.98
C VAL A 245 17.14 -10.50 -7.04
N GLY A 246 18.22 -10.20 -6.34
CA GLY A 246 18.77 -8.86 -6.18
C GLY A 246 18.09 -8.03 -5.08
N GLU A 247 18.79 -6.98 -4.62
CA GLU A 247 18.35 -6.09 -3.54
C GLU A 247 17.01 -5.40 -3.83
N ASP A 248 16.77 -4.96 -5.08
CA ASP A 248 15.58 -4.20 -5.46
C ASP A 248 14.38 -5.05 -5.91
N ALA A 249 14.44 -6.37 -5.70
CA ALA A 249 13.38 -7.28 -6.10
C ALA A 249 12.04 -6.97 -5.41
N SER A 250 10.94 -7.09 -6.17
CA SER A 250 9.59 -6.97 -5.62
C SER A 250 9.31 -8.04 -4.56
N LEU A 251 8.41 -7.77 -3.60
CA LEU A 251 8.01 -8.75 -2.58
C LEU A 251 7.56 -10.08 -3.20
N LYS A 252 6.79 -10.02 -4.30
CA LYS A 252 6.32 -11.20 -5.01
C LYS A 252 7.47 -12.01 -5.64
N SER A 253 8.50 -11.34 -6.16
CA SER A 253 9.70 -11.99 -6.68
C SER A 253 10.47 -12.69 -5.57
N ARG A 254 10.58 -12.04 -4.40
CA ARG A 254 11.20 -12.61 -3.21
C ARG A 254 10.43 -13.83 -2.70
N ASP A 255 9.10 -13.83 -2.72
CA ASP A 255 8.27 -14.97 -2.33
C ASP A 255 8.51 -16.20 -3.24
N VAL A 256 8.62 -15.97 -4.55
CA VAL A 256 8.94 -17.04 -5.51
C VAL A 256 10.35 -17.59 -5.26
N ALA A 257 11.35 -16.73 -5.14
CA ALA A 257 12.70 -17.17 -4.83
C ALA A 257 12.81 -17.86 -3.46
N ALA A 258 11.99 -17.44 -2.48
CA ALA A 258 11.91 -18.08 -1.18
C ALA A 258 11.37 -19.52 -1.27
N LEU A 259 10.57 -19.84 -2.29
CA LEU A 259 10.10 -21.19 -2.58
C LEU A 259 11.08 -21.98 -3.45
N ASP A 260 11.69 -21.35 -4.44
CA ASP A 260 12.59 -22.04 -5.39
C ASP A 260 13.94 -22.41 -4.75
N THR A 261 14.50 -21.54 -3.91
CA THR A 261 15.76 -21.81 -3.19
C THR A 261 15.55 -22.67 -1.93
N ARG A 262 14.33 -23.15 -1.70
CA ARG A 262 13.93 -23.87 -0.49
C ARG A 262 14.49 -25.30 -0.51
N LYS A 263 15.31 -25.62 0.50
CA LYS A 263 15.74 -27.00 0.76
C LYS A 263 14.65 -27.79 1.49
N SER A 264 14.66 -29.12 1.30
CA SER A 264 13.86 -30.03 2.13
C SER A 264 14.32 -29.94 3.59
N LYS A 265 13.38 -29.95 4.53
CA LYS A 265 13.72 -29.95 5.96
C LYS A 265 14.48 -31.25 6.26
N GLN A 266 15.66 -31.14 6.84
CA GLN A 266 16.44 -32.28 7.32
C GLN A 266 16.22 -32.40 8.83
N HIS A 267 16.03 -33.64 9.29
CA HIS A 267 16.04 -33.95 10.72
C HIS A 267 17.49 -33.94 11.19
N VAL A 268 17.81 -33.07 12.14
CA VAL A 268 19.16 -32.95 12.72
C VAL A 268 19.02 -32.95 14.23
N ASP A 269 19.99 -33.58 14.89
CA ASP A 269 20.04 -33.67 16.35
C ASP A 269 20.06 -32.26 17.00
N PRO A 270 19.07 -31.96 17.86
CA PRO A 270 19.01 -30.76 18.69
C PRO A 270 20.32 -30.32 19.35
N GLU A 271 21.02 -31.26 19.98
CA GLU A 271 22.21 -30.96 20.78
C GLU A 271 23.38 -30.56 19.87
N VAL A 272 23.49 -31.24 18.73
CA VAL A 272 24.50 -30.94 17.70
C VAL A 272 24.27 -29.53 17.13
N LYS A 273 23.02 -29.17 16.84
CA LYS A 273 22.70 -27.84 16.30
C LYS A 273 22.95 -26.72 17.29
N MET A 274 22.60 -26.93 18.57
CA MET A 274 22.91 -25.95 19.61
C MET A 274 24.43 -25.75 19.75
N ALA A 275 25.21 -26.83 19.70
CA ALA A 275 26.66 -26.75 19.74
C ALA A 275 27.24 -25.99 18.53
N GLU A 276 26.72 -26.24 17.32
CA GLU A 276 27.09 -25.51 16.11
C GLU A 276 26.79 -24.01 16.24
N TRP A 277 25.59 -23.64 16.70
CA TRP A 277 25.22 -22.23 16.86
C TRP A 277 26.08 -21.53 17.90
N MET A 278 26.37 -22.19 19.03
CA MET A 278 27.27 -21.65 20.04
C MET A 278 28.70 -21.50 19.51
N GLN A 279 29.15 -22.39 18.62
CA GLN A 279 30.45 -22.24 17.97
C GLN A 279 30.45 -21.05 16.99
N THR A 280 29.45 -20.95 16.11
CA THR A 280 29.30 -19.81 15.20
C THR A 280 29.25 -18.49 15.96
N LEU A 281 28.57 -18.45 17.10
CA LEU A 281 28.52 -17.26 17.95
C LEU A 281 29.91 -16.91 18.52
N LYS A 282 30.66 -17.90 19.01
CA LYS A 282 32.03 -17.69 19.50
C LYS A 282 32.95 -17.15 18.41
N ASP A 283 32.81 -17.61 17.18
CA ASP A 283 33.64 -17.18 16.04
C ASP A 283 33.42 -15.69 15.70
N THR A 284 32.28 -15.11 16.09
CA THR A 284 32.01 -13.66 15.93
C THR A 284 32.67 -12.79 17.00
N GLY A 285 33.18 -13.40 18.09
CA GLY A 285 33.70 -12.68 19.26
C GLY A 285 32.64 -12.01 20.14
N PHE A 286 31.36 -12.31 19.93
CA PHE A 286 30.26 -11.74 20.70
C PHE A 286 30.10 -12.41 22.07
N ASP A 287 30.22 -11.63 23.15
CA ASP A 287 29.96 -12.09 24.52
C ASP A 287 28.48 -11.92 24.87
N ILE A 288 27.73 -13.01 24.71
CA ILE A 288 26.28 -13.04 24.95
C ILE A 288 25.91 -12.86 26.43
N SER A 289 26.76 -13.32 27.35
CA SER A 289 26.53 -13.20 28.79
C SER A 289 26.71 -11.76 29.24
N ALA A 290 27.82 -11.12 28.83
CA ALA A 290 28.07 -9.71 29.13
C ALA A 290 27.01 -8.77 28.54
N TYR A 291 26.49 -9.10 27.34
CA TYR A 291 25.41 -8.35 26.72
C TYR A 291 24.10 -8.42 27.54
N ARG A 292 23.74 -9.62 28.02
CA ARG A 292 22.58 -9.82 28.90
C ARG A 292 22.74 -9.10 30.23
N GLU A 293 23.89 -9.20 30.89
CA GLU A 293 24.16 -8.48 32.14
C GLU A 293 24.05 -6.97 31.97
N SER A 294 24.47 -6.44 30.81
CA SER A 294 24.32 -5.02 30.50
C SER A 294 22.86 -4.62 30.29
N ALA A 295 22.03 -5.50 29.73
CA ALA A 295 20.58 -5.28 29.65
C ALA A 295 19.93 -5.28 31.05
N ASP A 296 20.28 -6.25 31.91
CA ASP A 296 19.75 -6.32 33.27
C ASP A 296 20.10 -5.04 34.07
N ARG A 297 21.34 -4.53 33.97
CA ARG A 297 21.73 -3.24 34.58
C ARG A 297 20.92 -2.05 34.06
N ARG A 298 20.62 -2.00 32.76
CA ARG A 298 19.80 -0.92 32.19
C ARG A 298 18.35 -0.98 32.67
N ALA A 299 17.79 -2.19 32.79
CA ALA A 299 16.45 -2.39 33.33
C ALA A 299 16.34 -1.88 34.78
N GLU A 300 17.34 -2.16 35.61
CA GLU A 300 17.41 -1.65 36.99
C GLU A 300 17.44 -0.11 37.04
N ILE A 301 18.21 0.52 36.16
CA ILE A 301 18.30 1.99 36.07
C ILE A 301 16.96 2.60 35.60
N GLN A 302 16.31 1.99 34.59
CA GLN A 302 15.02 2.45 34.09
C GLN A 302 13.90 2.31 35.11
N ALA A 303 13.87 1.22 35.88
CA ALA A 303 12.88 1.01 36.93
C ALA A 303 12.93 2.10 38.03
N ALA A 304 14.08 2.77 38.19
CA ALA A 304 14.27 3.86 39.15
C ALA A 304 13.85 5.25 38.61
N GLN A 305 13.47 5.39 37.34
CA GLN A 305 13.06 6.65 36.73
C GLN A 305 11.53 6.72 36.49
N PRO A 306 10.88 7.87 36.73
CA PRO A 306 9.46 8.03 36.44
C PRO A 306 9.20 8.02 34.92
N VAL A 307 8.21 7.22 34.49
CA VAL A 307 7.80 7.12 33.08
C VAL A 307 7.12 8.42 32.64
N PRO A 308 7.57 9.10 31.58
CA PRO A 308 6.86 10.23 31.02
C PRO A 308 5.54 9.76 30.39
N SER A 309 4.45 10.48 30.66
CA SER A 309 3.14 10.24 30.05
C SER A 309 3.23 10.42 28.53
N GLN A 310 2.94 9.35 27.77
CA GLN A 310 2.87 9.39 26.31
C GLN A 310 1.66 10.22 25.87
N GLU A 311 1.88 11.18 24.96
CA GLU A 311 0.81 11.93 24.30
C GLU A 311 -0.05 10.97 23.47
N GLN A 312 -1.38 11.01 23.66
CA GLN A 312 -2.30 10.20 22.87
C GLN A 312 -2.26 10.64 21.41
N PRO A 313 -2.18 9.68 20.46
CA PRO A 313 -2.19 10.00 19.03
C PRO A 313 -3.54 10.59 18.60
N ASP A 314 -3.51 11.68 17.86
CA ASP A 314 -4.71 12.25 17.23
C ASP A 314 -5.16 11.38 16.04
N ILE A 315 -6.17 10.54 16.30
CA ILE A 315 -6.77 9.64 15.32
C ILE A 315 -7.38 10.43 14.15
N GLN A 316 -8.03 11.55 14.43
CA GLN A 316 -8.70 12.37 13.40
C GLN A 316 -7.69 12.98 12.44
N GLN A 317 -6.56 13.44 12.98
CA GLN A 317 -5.46 13.92 12.16
C GLN A 317 -4.88 12.80 11.28
N ALA A 318 -4.70 11.59 11.82
CA ALA A 318 -4.19 10.46 11.06
C ALA A 318 -5.13 10.04 9.91
N VAL A 319 -6.45 9.98 10.16
CA VAL A 319 -7.46 9.68 9.14
C VAL A 319 -7.46 10.76 8.06
N THR A 320 -7.42 12.04 8.45
CA THR A 320 -7.39 13.17 7.50
C THR A 320 -6.16 13.09 6.59
N GLN A 321 -4.97 12.82 7.15
CA GLN A 321 -3.74 12.65 6.38
C GLN A 321 -3.78 11.41 5.48
N ALA A 322 -4.41 10.32 5.94
CA ALA A 322 -4.61 9.13 5.13
C ALA A 322 -5.49 9.40 3.91
N ILE A 323 -6.62 10.09 4.10
CA ILE A 323 -7.53 10.48 3.02
C ILE A 323 -6.83 11.43 2.03
N ALA A 324 -6.14 12.46 2.51
CA ALA A 324 -5.39 13.38 1.65
C ALA A 324 -4.34 12.65 0.79
N GLY A 325 -3.52 11.79 1.42
CA GLY A 325 -2.47 11.07 0.70
C GLY A 325 -3.00 10.03 -0.30
N LEU A 326 -4.19 9.45 -0.05
CA LEU A 326 -4.86 8.60 -1.03
C LEU A 326 -5.45 9.41 -2.19
N SER A 327 -6.06 10.56 -1.88
CA SER A 327 -6.70 11.45 -2.85
C SER A 327 -5.71 12.01 -3.89
N ASP A 328 -4.45 12.18 -3.53
CA ASP A 328 -3.40 12.62 -4.46
C ASP A 328 -3.10 11.59 -5.57
N ARG A 329 -3.44 10.30 -5.35
CA ARG A 329 -3.08 9.20 -6.25
C ARG A 329 -4.26 8.45 -6.82
N LYS A 330 -5.43 8.53 -6.18
CA LYS A 330 -6.63 7.79 -6.53
C LYS A 330 -7.85 8.71 -6.42
N VAL A 331 -8.74 8.59 -7.41
CA VAL A 331 -10.08 9.23 -7.39
C VAL A 331 -11.07 8.43 -6.54
N GLN A 332 -10.88 7.11 -6.52
CA GLN A 332 -11.73 6.15 -5.85
C GLN A 332 -10.86 5.19 -5.04
N PHE A 333 -11.25 4.90 -3.82
CA PHE A 333 -10.53 3.99 -2.94
C PHE A 333 -11.51 3.27 -2.01
N THR A 334 -11.10 2.10 -1.51
CA THR A 334 -11.95 1.26 -0.66
C THR A 334 -11.80 1.63 0.81
N TYR A 335 -12.75 1.19 1.65
CA TYR A 335 -12.63 1.32 3.11
C TYR A 335 -11.27 0.75 3.61
N THR A 336 -10.88 -0.39 3.06
CA THR A 336 -9.62 -1.08 3.39
C THR A 336 -8.39 -0.25 3.06
N ASP A 337 -8.39 0.48 1.93
CA ASP A 337 -7.28 1.37 1.58
C ASP A 337 -7.12 2.48 2.64
N VAL A 338 -8.23 3.09 3.08
CA VAL A 338 -8.22 4.14 4.12
C VAL A 338 -7.78 3.59 5.46
N LEU A 339 -8.33 2.43 5.86
CA LEU A 339 -7.97 1.76 7.11
C LEU A 339 -6.49 1.39 7.14
N ALA A 340 -5.98 0.74 6.09
CA ALA A 340 -4.57 0.34 6.01
C ALA A 340 -3.62 1.53 6.05
N ARG A 341 -3.99 2.64 5.40
CA ARG A 341 -3.18 3.87 5.42
C ARG A 341 -3.20 4.53 6.80
N THR A 342 -4.37 4.60 7.44
CA THR A 342 -4.57 5.18 8.78
C THR A 342 -3.82 4.38 9.85
N VAL A 343 -4.03 3.06 9.91
CA VAL A 343 -3.33 2.17 10.85
C VAL A 343 -1.82 2.20 10.60
N GLY A 344 -1.39 2.37 9.34
CA GLY A 344 0.02 2.51 9.00
C GLY A 344 0.69 3.79 9.52
N MET A 345 -0.09 4.83 9.87
CA MET A 345 0.34 6.13 10.41
C MET A 345 0.24 6.20 11.94
N LEU A 346 -0.74 5.51 12.54
CA LEU A 346 -0.95 5.49 13.98
C LEU A 346 0.12 4.69 14.72
N PRO A 347 0.41 5.03 15.99
CA PRO A 347 1.28 4.21 16.81
C PRO A 347 0.63 2.84 17.04
N PRO A 348 1.42 1.77 17.03
CA PRO A 348 0.98 0.38 17.16
C PRO A 348 0.60 0.02 18.61
N GLU A 349 -0.56 0.48 19.05
CA GLU A 349 -1.17 0.13 20.33
C GLU A 349 -2.25 -0.94 20.20
N ALA A 350 -2.67 -1.52 21.33
CA ALA A 350 -3.86 -2.37 21.38
C ALA A 350 -5.13 -1.56 21.02
N GLY A 351 -6.00 -2.13 20.19
CA GLY A 351 -7.27 -1.52 19.79
C GLY A 351 -7.16 -0.44 18.70
N VAL A 352 -5.98 -0.26 18.10
CA VAL A 352 -5.77 0.76 17.05
C VAL A 352 -6.70 0.58 15.86
N ILE A 353 -7.02 -0.66 15.47
CA ILE A 353 -7.92 -0.89 14.34
C ILE A 353 -9.34 -0.43 14.66
N GLU A 354 -9.85 -0.72 15.85
CA GLU A 354 -11.18 -0.27 16.28
C GLU A 354 -11.24 1.25 16.37
N LYS A 355 -10.22 1.89 16.97
CA LYS A 355 -10.05 3.34 17.02
C LYS A 355 -10.00 3.97 15.62
N ALA A 356 -9.22 3.38 14.70
CA ALA A 356 -9.11 3.85 13.32
C ALA A 356 -10.43 3.71 12.56
N ARG A 357 -11.18 2.61 12.75
CA ARG A 357 -12.51 2.42 12.17
C ARG A 357 -13.48 3.50 12.63
N ALA A 358 -13.54 3.75 13.94
CA ALA A 358 -14.37 4.82 14.51
C ALA A 358 -14.00 6.20 13.93
N GLY A 359 -12.69 6.47 13.77
CA GLY A 359 -12.23 7.69 13.12
C GLY A 359 -12.65 7.82 11.65
N ILE A 360 -12.64 6.72 10.90
CA ILE A 360 -13.11 6.68 9.51
C ILE A 360 -14.62 6.88 9.44
N ASP A 361 -15.39 6.26 10.33
CA ASP A 361 -16.85 6.43 10.39
C ASP A 361 -17.22 7.88 10.72
N GLU A 362 -16.45 8.54 11.59
CA GLU A 362 -16.57 9.97 11.84
C GLU A 362 -16.22 10.79 10.59
N ALA A 363 -15.16 10.46 9.85
CA ALA A 363 -14.81 11.13 8.60
C ALA A 363 -15.90 10.98 7.52
N ILE A 364 -16.63 9.85 7.50
CA ILE A 364 -17.80 9.66 6.64
C ILE A 364 -18.93 10.60 7.10
N SER A 365 -19.20 10.68 8.40
CA SER A 365 -20.24 11.56 8.94
C SER A 365 -19.98 13.05 8.68
N ARG A 366 -18.71 13.45 8.60
CA ARG A 366 -18.26 14.81 8.30
C ARG A 366 -18.07 15.09 6.80
N GLU A 367 -18.49 14.18 5.92
CA GLU A 367 -18.36 14.27 4.45
C GLU A 367 -16.91 14.46 3.96
N GLN A 368 -15.91 14.15 4.80
CA GLN A 368 -14.51 14.09 4.35
C GLN A 368 -14.27 12.87 3.45
N LEU A 369 -15.01 11.79 3.73
CA LEU A 369 -15.04 10.56 2.95
C LEU A 369 -16.46 10.31 2.44
N ILE A 370 -16.65 10.31 1.13
CA ILE A 370 -17.98 10.26 0.49
C ILE A 370 -18.18 8.88 -0.13
N PRO A 371 -19.17 8.09 0.34
CA PRO A 371 -19.47 6.78 -0.23
C PRO A 371 -20.09 6.93 -1.63
N LEU A 372 -19.60 6.12 -2.58
CA LEU A 372 -20.09 6.07 -3.96
C LEU A 372 -21.13 4.94 -4.16
N ASP A 373 -21.18 3.99 -3.25
CA ASP A 373 -22.12 2.87 -3.23
C ASP A 373 -22.90 2.82 -1.91
N ARG A 374 -24.01 2.08 -1.92
CA ARG A 374 -24.84 1.89 -0.71
C ARG A 374 -24.15 1.01 0.34
N GLU A 375 -23.29 0.10 -0.12
CA GLU A 375 -22.54 -0.85 0.72
C GLU A 375 -21.35 -0.20 1.44
N LYS A 376 -21.04 1.07 1.15
CA LYS A 376 -19.85 1.77 1.67
C LYS A 376 -18.56 0.98 1.39
N GLY A 377 -18.50 0.35 0.22
CA GLY A 377 -17.33 -0.40 -0.27
C GLY A 377 -16.36 0.50 -1.02
N LEU A 378 -16.89 1.49 -1.74
CA LEU A 378 -16.13 2.42 -2.57
C LEU A 378 -16.39 3.87 -2.17
N PHE A 379 -15.32 4.66 -2.06
CA PHE A 379 -15.39 6.05 -1.64
C PHE A 379 -14.62 6.96 -2.59
N THR A 380 -15.04 8.22 -2.62
CA THR A 380 -14.21 9.36 -3.03
C THR A 380 -13.97 10.28 -1.84
N SER A 381 -13.07 11.25 -1.95
CA SER A 381 -12.86 12.24 -0.89
C SER A 381 -13.62 13.53 -1.14
N GLY A 382 -14.04 14.19 -0.05
CA GLY A 382 -14.53 15.56 -0.12
C GLY A 382 -13.49 16.51 -0.72
N ILE A 383 -12.19 16.24 -0.52
CA ILE A 383 -11.09 16.99 -1.16
C ILE A 383 -11.23 16.96 -2.68
N HIS A 384 -11.48 15.78 -3.26
CA HIS A 384 -11.60 15.63 -4.71
C HIS A 384 -12.81 16.38 -5.27
N VAL A 385 -13.95 16.26 -4.59
CA VAL A 385 -15.19 16.95 -4.98
C VAL A 385 -15.01 18.46 -4.91
N LEU A 386 -14.41 18.97 -3.83
CA LEU A 386 -14.13 20.40 -3.68
C LEU A 386 -13.14 20.90 -4.75
N ASP A 387 -12.12 20.12 -5.07
CA ASP A 387 -11.15 20.46 -6.11
C ASP A 387 -11.84 20.54 -7.49
N GLU A 388 -12.70 19.58 -7.84
CA GLU A 388 -13.47 19.60 -9.11
C GLU A 388 -14.42 20.80 -9.19
N LEU A 389 -15.17 21.08 -8.12
CA LEU A 389 -16.06 22.24 -8.05
C LEU A 389 -15.27 23.56 -8.18
N SER A 390 -14.09 23.63 -7.57
CA SER A 390 -13.21 24.80 -7.64
C SER A 390 -12.65 25.00 -9.04
N VAL A 391 -12.23 23.93 -9.73
CA VAL A 391 -11.79 24.00 -11.14
C VAL A 391 -12.92 24.50 -12.02
N ARG A 392 -14.14 24.01 -11.81
CA ARG A 392 -15.33 24.44 -12.58
C ARG A 392 -15.65 25.92 -12.36
N ALA A 393 -15.63 26.37 -11.11
CA ALA A 393 -15.88 27.77 -10.75
C ALA A 393 -14.82 28.69 -11.36
N LEU A 394 -13.53 28.42 -11.12
CA LEU A 394 -12.42 29.22 -11.66
C LEU A 394 -12.41 29.26 -13.19
N SER A 395 -12.74 28.14 -13.85
CA SER A 395 -12.85 28.11 -15.32
C SER A 395 -13.95 29.05 -15.81
N SER A 396 -15.11 29.07 -15.15
CA SER A 396 -16.21 29.99 -15.48
C SER A 396 -15.82 31.44 -15.25
N ASP A 397 -15.12 31.73 -14.15
CA ASP A 397 -14.69 33.08 -13.79
C ASP A 397 -13.66 33.63 -14.78
N ILE A 398 -12.65 32.83 -15.16
CA ILE A 398 -11.67 33.20 -16.19
C ILE A 398 -12.36 33.49 -17.53
N MET A 399 -13.35 32.68 -17.92
CA MET A 399 -14.09 32.92 -19.17
C MET A 399 -14.90 34.22 -19.16
N LYS A 400 -15.39 34.67 -17.99
CA LYS A 400 -16.18 35.90 -17.85
C LYS A 400 -15.33 37.14 -17.63
N GLN A 401 -14.30 37.04 -16.80
CA GLN A 401 -13.53 38.17 -16.31
C GLN A 401 -12.29 38.47 -17.17
N ASN A 402 -11.57 37.44 -17.62
CA ASN A 402 -10.34 37.65 -18.37
C ASN A 402 -10.62 38.05 -19.82
N ARG A 403 -9.76 38.90 -20.37
CA ARG A 403 -9.82 39.35 -21.76
C ARG A 403 -8.45 39.21 -22.41
N VAL A 404 -8.44 38.55 -23.57
CA VAL A 404 -7.22 38.40 -24.38
C VAL A 404 -7.01 39.66 -25.21
N THR A 405 -6.03 40.47 -24.81
CA THR A 405 -5.59 41.66 -25.54
C THR A 405 -4.49 41.33 -26.53
N VAL A 406 -4.51 42.02 -27.67
CA VAL A 406 -3.46 41.98 -28.69
C VAL A 406 -2.57 43.21 -28.51
N HIS A 407 -1.25 43.02 -28.59
CA HIS A 407 -0.25 44.08 -28.47
C HIS A 407 0.50 44.24 -29.80
N PRO A 408 0.00 45.10 -30.73
CA PRO A 408 0.58 45.23 -32.07
C PRO A 408 2.07 45.61 -32.05
N GLU A 409 2.49 46.41 -31.07
CA GLU A 409 3.88 46.86 -30.90
C GLU A 409 4.87 45.71 -30.61
N LYS A 410 4.37 44.62 -30.04
CA LYS A 410 5.15 43.41 -29.71
C LYS A 410 4.88 42.25 -30.67
N SER A 411 4.03 42.46 -31.69
CA SER A 411 3.62 41.39 -32.59
C SER A 411 4.77 40.95 -33.49
N VAL A 412 4.91 39.63 -33.63
CA VAL A 412 5.87 39.02 -34.56
C VAL A 412 5.11 38.48 -35.77
N PRO A 413 5.48 38.84 -37.01
CA PRO A 413 4.83 38.30 -38.20
C PRO A 413 4.88 36.78 -38.23
N ARG A 414 3.75 36.15 -38.53
CA ARG A 414 3.66 34.69 -38.64
C ARG A 414 4.58 34.15 -39.74
N THR A 415 5.18 32.99 -39.50
CA THR A 415 6.13 32.34 -40.42
C THR A 415 5.48 31.23 -41.26
N GLY A 416 4.22 30.90 -41.01
CA GLY A 416 3.46 29.88 -41.75
C GLY A 416 1.95 30.04 -41.61
N SER A 417 1.20 29.20 -42.31
CA SER A 417 -0.27 29.13 -42.20
C SER A 417 -0.70 28.40 -40.92
N TYR A 418 -1.86 28.80 -40.38
CA TYR A 418 -2.49 28.08 -39.28
C TYR A 418 -3.23 26.83 -39.76
N SER A 419 -3.37 25.84 -38.88
CA SER A 419 -4.41 24.83 -39.00
C SER A 419 -5.80 25.47 -38.81
N ASP A 420 -6.85 24.79 -39.26
CA ASP A 420 -8.23 25.27 -39.12
C ASP A 420 -8.58 25.57 -37.65
N ALA A 421 -8.15 24.70 -36.73
CA ALA A 421 -8.39 24.86 -35.30
C ALA A 421 -7.75 26.13 -34.73
N VAL A 422 -6.48 26.40 -35.08
CA VAL A 422 -5.75 27.57 -34.58
C VAL A 422 -6.25 28.86 -35.26
N SER A 423 -6.72 28.76 -36.50
CA SER A 423 -7.36 29.89 -37.20
C SER A 423 -8.61 30.37 -36.46
N VAL A 424 -9.50 29.45 -36.08
CA VAL A 424 -10.69 29.78 -35.28
C VAL A 424 -10.30 30.28 -33.89
N LEU A 425 -9.33 29.65 -33.24
CA LEU A 425 -8.84 30.05 -31.92
C LEU A 425 -8.29 31.50 -31.92
N ALA A 426 -7.53 31.88 -32.96
CA ALA A 426 -6.97 33.22 -33.12
C ALA A 426 -8.03 34.30 -33.32
N GLN A 427 -9.19 33.93 -33.88
CA GLN A 427 -10.34 34.80 -34.08
C GLN A 427 -11.19 34.94 -32.82
N ASP A 428 -11.53 33.82 -32.19
CA ASP A 428 -12.37 33.77 -30.98
C ASP A 428 -11.68 34.40 -29.76
N ARG A 429 -10.35 34.27 -29.68
CA ARG A 429 -9.50 34.77 -28.59
C ARG A 429 -10.03 34.41 -27.19
N PRO A 430 -10.32 33.13 -26.92
CA PRO A 430 -10.80 32.72 -25.61
C PRO A 430 -9.70 32.88 -24.55
N SER A 431 -10.07 33.29 -23.34
CA SER A 431 -9.15 33.33 -22.20
C SER A 431 -8.73 31.95 -21.72
N LEU A 432 -9.59 30.94 -21.91
CA LEU A 432 -9.33 29.54 -21.59
C LEU A 432 -9.86 28.66 -22.73
N ALA A 433 -9.03 27.77 -23.26
CA ALA A 433 -9.42 26.85 -24.33
C ALA A 433 -8.72 25.49 -24.24
N ILE A 434 -9.40 24.46 -24.73
CA ILE A 434 -8.86 23.11 -24.87
C ILE A 434 -8.60 22.83 -26.35
N ILE A 435 -7.40 22.36 -26.69
CA ILE A 435 -7.01 22.02 -28.06
C ILE A 435 -6.78 20.51 -28.13
N SER A 436 -7.76 19.79 -28.66
CA SER A 436 -7.75 18.33 -28.74
C SER A 436 -7.13 17.87 -30.06
N GLY A 437 -6.09 17.04 -30.01
CA GLY A 437 -5.46 16.52 -31.22
C GLY A 437 -4.57 15.32 -30.97
N GLN A 438 -4.70 14.30 -31.82
CA GLN A 438 -3.86 13.11 -31.81
C GLN A 438 -2.77 13.21 -32.87
N GLY A 439 -1.56 12.72 -32.59
CA GLY A 439 -0.44 12.79 -33.55
C GLY A 439 0.95 12.42 -33.00
N GLY A 440 1.01 11.76 -31.84
CA GLY A 440 2.27 11.39 -31.19
C GLY A 440 3.20 12.59 -30.94
N ALA A 441 4.51 12.32 -30.89
CA ALA A 441 5.54 13.33 -30.59
C ALA A 441 5.67 14.42 -31.66
N ALA A 442 5.41 14.09 -32.93
CA ALA A 442 5.48 15.05 -34.04
C ALA A 442 4.28 16.01 -34.02
N GLY A 443 3.05 15.47 -33.92
CA GLY A 443 1.85 16.30 -33.84
C GLY A 443 1.80 17.16 -32.57
N GLN A 444 2.37 16.67 -31.47
CA GLN A 444 2.56 17.46 -30.25
C GLN A 444 3.45 18.69 -30.49
N ARG A 445 4.61 18.53 -31.15
CA ARG A 445 5.50 19.65 -31.51
C ARG A 445 4.82 20.64 -32.44
N GLU A 446 4.14 20.14 -33.47
CA GLU A 446 3.45 20.96 -34.45
C GLU A 446 2.35 21.81 -33.81
N ARG A 447 1.49 21.19 -33.00
CA ARG A 447 0.42 21.90 -32.28
C ARG A 447 0.97 22.96 -31.32
N VAL A 448 1.97 22.62 -30.50
CA VAL A 448 2.55 23.60 -29.56
C VAL A 448 3.23 24.74 -30.32
N ALA A 449 3.96 24.46 -31.40
CA ALA A 449 4.58 25.48 -32.24
C ALA A 449 3.56 26.41 -32.91
N GLU A 450 2.44 25.87 -33.40
CA GLU A 450 1.35 26.69 -33.95
C GLU A 450 0.71 27.61 -32.91
N LEU A 451 0.49 27.12 -31.69
CA LEU A 451 -0.06 27.93 -30.58
C LEU A 451 0.92 29.02 -30.14
N THR A 452 2.22 28.72 -30.07
CA THR A 452 3.27 29.71 -29.78
C THR A 452 3.33 30.77 -30.88
N MET A 453 3.23 30.38 -32.15
CA MET A 453 3.19 31.31 -33.28
C MET A 453 1.97 32.24 -33.19
N MET A 454 0.79 31.70 -32.85
CA MET A 454 -0.42 32.49 -32.63
C MET A 454 -0.25 33.53 -31.51
N ALA A 455 0.31 33.13 -30.37
CA ALA A 455 0.52 34.04 -29.26
C ALA A 455 1.55 35.14 -29.58
N ARG A 456 2.62 34.80 -30.30
CA ARG A 456 3.63 35.77 -30.78
C ARG A 456 3.05 36.76 -31.80
N GLU A 457 2.19 36.31 -32.71
CA GLU A 457 1.48 37.21 -33.65
C GLU A 457 0.57 38.19 -32.89
N GLN A 458 0.01 37.77 -31.76
CA GLN A 458 -0.78 38.63 -30.88
C GLN A 458 0.07 39.54 -29.97
N GLY A 459 1.41 39.45 -30.04
CA GLY A 459 2.33 40.22 -29.21
C GLY A 459 2.35 39.81 -27.73
N ARG A 460 2.03 38.53 -27.45
CA ARG A 460 1.97 37.96 -26.11
C ARG A 460 3.21 37.12 -25.84
N GLU A 461 3.76 37.26 -24.64
CA GLU A 461 4.82 36.38 -24.15
C GLU A 461 4.27 34.97 -23.94
N VAL A 462 5.06 33.94 -24.24
CA VAL A 462 4.63 32.55 -24.15
C VAL A 462 5.37 31.84 -23.03
N GLN A 463 4.63 31.08 -22.22
CA GLN A 463 5.18 30.17 -21.23
C GLN A 463 4.62 28.78 -21.51
N ILE A 464 5.47 27.76 -21.55
CA ILE A 464 5.06 26.39 -21.91
C ILE A 464 5.28 25.48 -20.71
N ILE A 465 4.20 24.84 -20.25
CA ILE A 465 4.23 23.85 -19.17
C ILE A 465 4.11 22.46 -19.77
N VAL A 466 5.04 21.58 -19.44
CA VAL A 466 5.06 20.19 -19.91
C VAL A 466 4.78 19.19 -18.80
N ALA A 467 4.04 18.13 -19.15
CA ALA A 467 3.66 17.08 -18.22
C ALA A 467 4.86 16.19 -17.79
N ASP A 468 5.80 15.91 -18.71
CA ASP A 468 6.94 15.04 -18.45
C ASP A 468 8.27 15.51 -19.10
N ARG A 469 9.39 15.00 -18.56
CA ARG A 469 10.74 15.37 -19.01
C ARG A 469 11.00 14.98 -20.48
N ARG A 470 10.37 13.90 -20.96
CA ARG A 470 10.58 13.43 -22.34
C ARG A 470 9.92 14.40 -23.32
N SER A 471 8.72 14.87 -23.02
CA SER A 471 8.05 15.94 -23.75
C SER A 471 8.84 17.24 -23.69
N GLN A 472 9.46 17.58 -22.55
CA GLN A 472 10.36 18.74 -22.47
C GLN A 472 11.52 18.63 -23.47
N THR A 473 12.22 17.50 -23.51
CA THR A 473 13.32 17.27 -24.45
C THR A 473 12.83 17.30 -25.90
N ASN A 474 11.66 16.71 -26.19
CA ASN A 474 11.06 16.71 -27.52
C ASN A 474 10.74 18.13 -28.01
N LEU A 475 10.10 18.96 -27.18
CA LEU A 475 9.78 20.34 -27.54
C LEU A 475 11.03 21.23 -27.68
N LYS A 476 12.06 21.01 -26.84
CA LYS A 476 13.34 21.74 -26.94
C LYS A 476 14.13 21.47 -28.23
N GLN A 477 13.84 20.39 -28.95
CA GLN A 477 14.46 20.09 -30.24
C GLN A 477 13.86 20.90 -31.39
N ASP A 478 12.73 21.57 -31.19
CA ASP A 478 12.09 22.39 -32.23
C ASP A 478 12.66 23.81 -32.21
N GLU A 479 13.32 24.22 -33.28
CA GLU A 479 13.91 25.55 -33.41
C GLU A 479 12.87 26.68 -33.28
N ARG A 480 11.61 26.43 -33.64
CA ARG A 480 10.53 27.43 -33.55
C ARG A 480 10.19 27.79 -32.10
N LEU A 481 10.45 26.87 -31.18
CA LEU A 481 10.24 27.02 -29.73
C LEU A 481 11.53 27.46 -29.01
N SER A 482 12.62 27.65 -29.73
CA SER A 482 13.87 28.16 -29.17
C SER A 482 13.66 29.55 -28.57
N GLY A 483 14.13 29.74 -27.34
CA GLY A 483 13.97 30.98 -26.57
C GLY A 483 12.74 31.03 -25.67
N GLU A 484 11.79 30.09 -25.78
CA GLU A 484 10.63 30.04 -24.90
C GLU A 484 10.93 29.42 -23.53
N LEU A 485 10.23 29.89 -22.50
CA LEU A 485 10.32 29.32 -21.16
C LEU A 485 9.54 28.00 -21.10
N ILE A 486 10.23 26.87 -21.32
CA ILE A 486 9.65 25.51 -21.23
C ILE A 486 9.95 24.89 -19.87
N THR A 487 8.93 24.80 -19.02
CA THR A 487 9.04 24.37 -17.63
C THR A 487 8.20 23.13 -17.34
N GLY A 488 8.59 22.35 -16.34
CA GLY A 488 7.84 21.16 -15.94
C GLY A 488 6.73 21.51 -14.96
N ARG A 489 5.67 20.69 -14.93
CA ARG A 489 4.51 20.85 -14.02
C ARG A 489 4.84 21.02 -12.53
N ARG A 490 6.01 20.57 -12.04
CA ARG A 490 6.44 20.80 -10.64
C ARG A 490 6.50 22.28 -10.26
N GLN A 491 6.79 23.16 -11.22
CA GLN A 491 6.84 24.60 -10.96
C GLN A 491 5.46 25.17 -10.57
N LEU A 492 4.36 24.54 -10.97
CA LEU A 492 3.03 24.93 -10.52
C LEU A 492 2.89 24.81 -9.00
N GLN A 493 3.61 23.89 -8.36
CA GLN A 493 3.59 23.72 -6.91
C GLN A 493 4.67 24.55 -6.20
N GLU A 494 5.79 24.83 -6.88
CA GLU A 494 6.95 25.53 -6.32
C GLU A 494 6.85 27.07 -6.42
N GLY A 495 5.76 27.61 -6.99
CA GLY A 495 5.51 29.04 -7.09
C GLY A 495 5.91 29.65 -8.43
N MET A 496 5.27 29.19 -9.52
CA MET A 496 5.45 29.74 -10.87
C MET A 496 5.06 31.23 -10.94
N LEU A 497 5.89 32.04 -11.60
CA LEU A 497 5.60 33.44 -11.88
C LEU A 497 4.82 33.58 -13.19
N PHE A 498 3.63 34.17 -13.10
CA PHE A 498 2.79 34.46 -14.25
C PHE A 498 3.04 35.89 -14.75
N SER A 499 3.53 36.02 -15.99
CA SER A 499 3.67 37.34 -16.63
C SER A 499 2.29 37.89 -16.98
N PRO A 500 1.92 39.11 -16.54
CA PRO A 500 0.61 39.69 -16.86
C PRO A 500 0.38 39.80 -18.37
N GLY A 501 -0.79 39.37 -18.85
CA GLY A 501 -1.13 39.41 -20.28
C GLY A 501 -0.36 38.43 -21.17
N SER A 502 0.33 37.44 -20.59
CA SER A 502 0.99 36.35 -21.32
C SER A 502 0.02 35.23 -21.74
N THR A 503 0.51 34.28 -22.51
CA THR A 503 -0.20 33.04 -22.87
C THR A 503 0.57 31.83 -22.31
N VAL A 504 -0.10 31.06 -21.45
CA VAL A 504 0.42 29.79 -20.94
C VAL A 504 -0.14 28.65 -21.77
N ILE A 505 0.75 27.87 -22.36
CA ILE A 505 0.42 26.66 -23.12
C ILE A 505 0.73 25.45 -22.25
N VAL A 506 -0.28 24.63 -21.96
CA VAL A 506 -0.11 23.36 -21.25
C VAL A 506 -0.07 22.22 -22.25
N ASP A 507 1.07 21.55 -22.28
CA ASP A 507 1.30 20.38 -23.09
C ASP A 507 0.86 19.09 -22.35
N GLN A 508 0.04 18.28 -23.02
CA GLN A 508 -0.58 17.06 -22.48
C GLN A 508 -1.35 17.33 -21.17
N GLY A 509 -2.24 18.32 -21.20
CA GLY A 509 -3.02 18.75 -20.05
C GLY A 509 -3.90 17.67 -19.45
N GLU A 510 -4.22 16.61 -20.20
CA GLU A 510 -4.92 15.44 -19.67
C GLU A 510 -4.16 14.74 -18.53
N LYS A 511 -2.84 14.94 -18.41
CA LYS A 511 -2.01 14.37 -17.35
C LYS A 511 -1.94 15.23 -16.09
N LEU A 512 -2.48 16.46 -16.11
CA LEU A 512 -2.51 17.30 -14.92
C LEU A 512 -3.48 16.74 -13.88
N SER A 513 -3.09 16.84 -12.62
CA SER A 513 -3.99 16.64 -11.49
C SER A 513 -4.91 17.86 -11.28
N LEU A 514 -5.99 17.68 -10.52
CA LEU A 514 -6.87 18.78 -10.15
C LEU A 514 -6.12 19.89 -9.39
N LYS A 515 -5.26 19.54 -8.42
CA LYS A 515 -4.47 20.52 -7.66
C LYS A 515 -3.52 21.34 -8.54
N GLU A 516 -2.79 20.69 -9.45
CA GLU A 516 -1.92 21.40 -10.40
C GLU A 516 -2.73 22.35 -11.29
N THR A 517 -3.93 21.92 -11.68
CA THR A 517 -4.86 22.70 -12.50
C THR A 517 -5.42 23.90 -11.72
N LEU A 518 -5.75 23.74 -10.44
CA LEU A 518 -6.19 24.84 -9.58
C LEU A 518 -5.14 25.93 -9.47
N THR A 519 -3.87 25.57 -9.23
CA THR A 519 -2.81 26.58 -9.16
C THR A 519 -2.61 27.30 -10.47
N LEU A 520 -2.72 26.59 -11.60
CA LEU A 520 -2.67 27.19 -12.94
C LEU A 520 -3.83 28.19 -13.15
N LEU A 521 -5.06 27.82 -12.79
CA LEU A 521 -6.23 28.68 -12.99
C LEU A 521 -6.24 29.87 -12.04
N ASP A 522 -5.87 29.71 -10.77
CA ASP A 522 -5.75 30.83 -9.82
C ASP A 522 -4.71 31.85 -10.31
N GLY A 523 -3.55 31.39 -10.77
CA GLY A 523 -2.54 32.25 -11.38
C GLY A 523 -3.05 32.95 -12.64
N ALA A 524 -3.79 32.24 -13.49
CA ALA A 524 -4.35 32.81 -14.71
C ALA A 524 -5.42 33.86 -14.46
N ALA A 525 -6.30 33.63 -13.47
CA ALA A 525 -7.33 34.57 -13.06
C ALA A 525 -6.72 35.88 -12.52
N ARG A 526 -5.69 35.79 -11.67
CA ARG A 526 -5.04 36.96 -11.05
C ARG A 526 -4.28 37.85 -12.04
N HIS A 527 -3.65 37.26 -13.05
CA HIS A 527 -2.72 37.96 -13.95
C HIS A 527 -3.28 38.19 -15.36
N ASN A 528 -4.57 37.93 -15.58
CA ASN A 528 -5.23 38.01 -16.90
C ASN A 528 -4.46 37.25 -18.00
N VAL A 529 -4.00 36.05 -17.65
CA VAL A 529 -3.23 35.17 -18.55
C VAL A 529 -4.19 34.31 -19.35
N GLN A 530 -3.87 34.11 -20.63
CA GLN A 530 -4.59 33.17 -21.48
C GLN A 530 -4.05 31.77 -21.23
N VAL A 531 -4.92 30.79 -21.01
CA VAL A 531 -4.51 29.40 -20.79
C VAL A 531 -5.01 28.53 -21.95
N LEU A 532 -4.07 27.90 -22.65
CA LEU A 532 -4.32 27.02 -23.78
C LEU A 532 -3.88 25.61 -23.41
N ILE A 533 -4.83 24.72 -23.18
CA ILE A 533 -4.56 23.36 -22.71
C ILE A 533 -4.66 22.39 -23.88
N THR A 534 -3.60 21.66 -24.15
CA THR A 534 -3.63 20.64 -25.20
C THR A 534 -4.07 19.28 -24.64
N ASP A 535 -4.94 18.59 -25.36
CA ASP A 535 -5.43 17.24 -25.03
C ASP A 535 -4.94 16.28 -26.12
N SER A 536 -4.02 15.37 -25.77
CA SER A 536 -3.46 14.40 -26.71
C SER A 536 -4.26 13.09 -26.80
N GLY A 537 -5.32 12.95 -25.99
CA GLY A 537 -6.14 11.74 -25.90
C GLY A 537 -5.46 10.57 -25.18
N GLN A 538 -4.39 10.83 -24.41
CA GLN A 538 -3.81 9.82 -23.53
C GLN A 538 -4.69 9.58 -22.31
N ARG A 539 -4.32 8.59 -21.49
CA ARG A 539 -5.01 8.31 -20.22
C ARG A 539 -4.95 9.56 -19.33
N THR A 540 -6.10 9.93 -18.79
CA THR A 540 -6.24 11.07 -17.88
C THR A 540 -5.46 10.86 -16.57
N GLY A 541 -4.99 11.96 -16.01
CA GLY A 541 -4.43 12.05 -14.68
C GLY A 541 -5.46 11.74 -13.59
N THR A 542 -5.02 11.86 -12.34
CA THR A 542 -5.85 11.65 -11.15
C THR A 542 -6.81 12.82 -10.97
N GLY A 543 -8.11 12.54 -11.08
CA GLY A 543 -9.16 13.56 -11.16
C GLY A 543 -9.19 14.17 -12.55
N SER A 544 -10.34 14.06 -13.22
CA SER A 544 -10.44 14.42 -14.63
C SER A 544 -10.57 15.94 -14.78
N ALA A 545 -9.48 16.68 -14.57
CA ALA A 545 -9.45 18.13 -14.61
C ALA A 545 -9.97 18.70 -15.95
N LEU A 546 -9.61 18.07 -17.07
CA LEU A 546 -10.12 18.41 -18.39
C LEU A 546 -11.64 18.19 -18.52
N MET A 547 -12.19 17.15 -17.88
CA MET A 547 -13.63 16.91 -17.90
C MET A 547 -14.37 17.95 -17.08
N ALA A 548 -13.87 18.29 -15.89
CA ALA A 548 -14.42 19.37 -15.07
C ALA A 548 -14.43 20.71 -15.82
N MET A 549 -13.38 21.02 -16.59
CA MET A 549 -13.33 22.20 -17.47
C MET A 549 -14.34 22.12 -18.62
N LYS A 550 -14.46 20.97 -19.31
CA LYS A 550 -15.44 20.77 -20.37
C LYS A 550 -16.87 20.96 -19.84
N GLU A 551 -17.18 20.46 -18.65
CA GLU A 551 -18.46 20.64 -17.96
C GLU A 551 -18.69 22.07 -17.44
N ALA A 552 -17.64 22.87 -17.28
CA ALA A 552 -17.72 24.30 -17.04
C ALA A 552 -18.10 25.11 -18.30
N GLY A 553 -18.07 24.47 -19.48
CA GLY A 553 -18.36 25.11 -20.77
C GLY A 553 -17.11 25.64 -21.50
N VAL A 554 -15.91 25.17 -21.15
CA VAL A 554 -14.67 25.56 -21.87
C VAL A 554 -14.70 25.02 -23.31
N ASN A 555 -14.48 25.91 -24.28
CA ASN A 555 -14.48 25.55 -25.69
C ASN A 555 -13.34 24.58 -26.03
N SER A 556 -13.66 23.55 -26.83
CA SER A 556 -12.70 22.57 -27.32
C SER A 556 -12.52 22.70 -28.84
N TYR A 557 -11.31 23.01 -29.27
CA TYR A 557 -10.91 23.14 -30.67
C TYR A 557 -10.23 21.85 -31.12
N ARG A 558 -10.75 21.21 -32.17
CA ARG A 558 -10.22 19.94 -32.66
C ARG A 558 -9.12 20.18 -33.69
N TRP A 559 -7.87 19.97 -33.28
CA TRP A 559 -6.69 20.04 -34.14
C TRP A 559 -6.53 18.75 -34.95
N GLN A 560 -6.47 18.86 -36.27
CA GLN A 560 -6.23 17.74 -37.18
C GLN A 560 -4.79 17.82 -37.68
N GLY A 561 -3.93 16.95 -37.16
CA GLY A 561 -2.56 16.77 -37.65
C GLY A 561 -2.49 15.81 -38.84
N ARG A 562 -1.33 15.79 -39.51
CA ARG A 562 -1.04 14.82 -40.59
C ARG A 562 -1.14 13.37 -40.12
N GLN A 563 -1.62 12.53 -41.04
CA GLN A 563 -1.70 11.05 -41.09
C GLN A 563 -1.40 10.30 -39.78
N GLN A 564 -2.45 9.79 -39.13
CA GLN A 564 -2.30 8.77 -38.10
C GLN A 564 -1.88 7.45 -38.75
N THR A 565 -0.74 6.89 -38.35
CA THR A 565 -0.34 5.55 -38.79
C THR A 565 -1.25 4.53 -38.10
N PRO A 566 -1.98 3.67 -38.84
CA PRO A 566 -2.78 2.62 -38.23
C PRO A 566 -1.87 1.66 -37.44
N ALA A 567 -2.33 1.22 -36.26
CA ALA A 567 -1.64 0.23 -35.46
C ALA A 567 -2.00 -1.18 -35.94
N THR A 568 -1.01 -2.03 -36.20
CA THR A 568 -1.23 -3.46 -36.49
C THR A 568 -1.41 -4.22 -35.19
N VAL A 569 -2.59 -4.81 -34.98
CA VAL A 569 -2.86 -5.65 -33.80
C VAL A 569 -2.68 -7.12 -34.16
N ILE A 570 -1.62 -7.74 -33.63
CA ILE A 570 -1.38 -9.18 -33.74
C ILE A 570 -1.80 -9.81 -32.41
N SER A 571 -2.86 -10.61 -32.41
CA SER A 571 -3.39 -11.25 -31.20
C SER A 571 -2.76 -12.62 -30.99
N GLU A 572 -2.05 -12.81 -29.88
CA GLU A 572 -1.50 -14.09 -29.45
C GLU A 572 -1.95 -14.37 -28.00
N PRO A 573 -2.86 -15.34 -27.76
CA PRO A 573 -3.41 -15.58 -26.43
C PRO A 573 -2.36 -16.10 -25.44
N ASP A 574 -1.40 -16.91 -25.89
CA ASP A 574 -0.37 -17.47 -25.00
C ASP A 574 0.69 -16.42 -24.66
N ARG A 575 0.93 -16.21 -23.36
CA ARG A 575 1.86 -15.20 -22.86
C ARG A 575 3.30 -15.46 -23.30
N ASN A 576 3.76 -16.70 -23.28
CA ASN A 576 5.14 -17.05 -23.59
C ASN A 576 5.39 -16.94 -25.10
N VAL A 577 4.45 -17.43 -25.91
CA VAL A 577 4.52 -17.30 -27.37
C VAL A 577 4.46 -15.84 -27.79
N ARG A 578 3.62 -15.03 -27.14
CA ARG A 578 3.52 -13.59 -27.39
C ARG A 578 4.85 -12.88 -27.14
N TYR A 579 5.52 -13.17 -26.03
CA TYR A 579 6.81 -12.55 -25.74
C TYR A 579 7.93 -13.07 -26.63
N ALA A 580 7.93 -14.34 -27.01
CA ALA A 580 8.90 -14.89 -27.95
C ALA A 580 8.75 -14.30 -29.38
N ARG A 581 7.54 -13.90 -29.78
CA ARG A 581 7.31 -13.17 -31.06
C ARG A 581 7.63 -11.68 -30.99
N LEU A 582 7.64 -11.11 -29.79
CA LEU A 582 7.91 -9.69 -29.57
C LEU A 582 9.42 -9.41 -29.45
N ALA A 583 10.16 -10.35 -28.87
CA ALA A 583 11.62 -10.37 -28.85
C ALA A 583 12.16 -10.69 -30.24
#